data_AF-A0A6S6R235-F1
#
_entry.id   AF-A0A6S6R235-F1
#
_cell.length_a   1.000
_cell.length_b   1.000
_cell.length_c   1.000
_cell.angle_alpha   90.00
_cell.angle_beta   90.00
_cell.angle_gamma   90.00
#
_symmetry.space_group_name_H-M   'P 1'
#
loop_
_entity.id
_entity.type
_entity.pdbx_description
1 polymer ?
#
loop_
_entity_poly.entity_id
_entity_poly.type
_entity_poly.pdbx_seq_one_letter_code
_entity_poly.pdbx_strand_id
1 'polypeptide(L)'
;MQEFGAWLRHKIRVIVIKQWKTPKTIYRNLCYLNEKNKNGYDHESIYKVANSRLGWYRQSGMNVVNFIISPDLLENKIKDGAGLLNPLNYYLR
;
A
#
# COMPACT_ATOMS: atom_id res chain seq x y z
N MET A 1 16.68 12.40 -1.76
CA MET A 1 16.26 11.29 -0.86
C MET A 1 14.74 11.17 -0.69
N GLN A 2 13.99 12.26 -0.55
CA GLN A 2 12.51 12.19 -0.45
C GLN A 2 11.88 11.53 -1.68
N GLU A 3 12.32 11.89 -2.89
CA GLU A 3 11.88 11.26 -4.15
C GLU A 3 12.18 9.76 -4.19
N PHE A 4 13.39 9.36 -3.77
CA PHE A 4 13.77 7.95 -3.69
C PHE A 4 12.87 7.18 -2.71
N GLY A 5 12.58 7.75 -1.54
CA GLY A 5 11.66 7.14 -0.57
C GLY A 5 10.24 7.03 -1.09
N ALA A 6 9.73 8.04 -1.81
CA ALA A 6 8.42 7.98 -2.44
C ALA A 6 8.36 6.90 -3.53
N TRP A 7 9.39 6.82 -4.37
CA TRP A 7 9.54 5.80 -5.40
C TRP A 7 9.60 4.39 -4.81
N LEU A 8 10.38 4.18 -3.74
CA LEU A 8 10.51 2.88 -3.07
C LEU A 8 9.18 2.40 -2.47
N ARG A 9 8.44 3.27 -1.79
CA ARG A 9 7.11 2.95 -1.24
C ARG A 9 6.13 2.59 -2.35
N HIS A 10 6.17 3.30 -3.48
CA HIS A 10 5.36 2.93 -4.64
C HIS A 10 5.73 1.55 -5.18
N LYS A 11 7.02 1.23 -5.32
CA LYS A 11 7.46 -0.11 -5.73
C LYS A 11 6.98 -1.22 -4.78
N ILE A 12 7.01 -0.97 -3.47
CA ILE A 12 6.49 -1.91 -2.48
C ILE A 12 4.98 -2.11 -2.64
N ARG A 13 4.21 -1.04 -2.85
CA ARG A 13 2.77 -1.16 -3.16
C ARG A 13 2.53 -2.02 -4.40
N VAL A 14 3.36 -1.89 -5.43
CA VAL A 14 3.27 -2.74 -6.64
C VAL A 14 3.51 -4.21 -6.30
N ILE A 15 4.49 -4.51 -5.46
CA ILE A 15 4.78 -5.88 -5.00
C ILE A 15 3.61 -6.43 -4.18
N VAL A 16 3.04 -5.66 -3.27
CA VAL A 16 1.89 -6.06 -2.45
C VAL A 16 0.67 -6.41 -3.31
N ILE A 17 0.32 -5.54 -4.27
CA ILE A 17 -0.79 -5.79 -5.21
C ILE A 17 -0.50 -7.03 -6.06
N LYS A 18 0.74 -7.18 -6.55
CA LYS A 18 1.18 -8.34 -7.33
C LYS A 18 1.11 -9.64 -6.53
N GLN A 19 1.40 -9.61 -5.23
CA GLN A 19 1.31 -10.77 -4.34
C GLN A 19 -0.14 -11.26 -4.20
N TRP A 20 -1.11 -10.34 -4.13
CA TRP A 20 -2.53 -10.69 -4.08
C TRP A 20 -3.03 -11.24 -5.42
N LYS A 21 -2.54 -10.72 -6.55
CA LYS A 21 -2.70 -11.24 -7.93
C LYS A 21 -4.12 -11.21 -8.50
N THR A 22 -5.17 -11.46 -7.71
CA THR A 22 -6.56 -11.55 -8.17
C THR A 22 -7.42 -10.40 -7.62
N PRO A 23 -8.40 -9.86 -8.38
CA PRO A 23 -9.27 -8.79 -7.89
C PRO A 23 -9.96 -9.11 -6.57
N LYS A 24 -10.41 -10.35 -6.39
CA LYS A 24 -11.09 -10.81 -5.17
C LYS A 24 -10.18 -10.73 -3.92
N THR A 25 -8.90 -11.09 -4.06
CA THR A 25 -7.95 -11.03 -2.94
C THR A 25 -7.46 -9.61 -2.68
N ILE A 26 -7.23 -8.82 -3.74
CA ILE A 26 -6.93 -7.38 -3.62
C ILE A 26 -8.05 -6.69 -2.86
N TYR A 27 -9.29 -6.90 -3.27
CA TYR A 27 -10.49 -6.36 -2.63
C TYR A 27 -10.54 -6.74 -1.14
N ARG A 28 -10.45 -8.05 -0.83
CA ARG A 28 -10.54 -8.54 0.56
C ARG A 28 -9.48 -7.93 1.46
N ASN A 29 -8.23 -7.88 0.98
CA ASN A 29 -7.11 -7.38 1.76
C ASN A 29 -7.17 -5.86 1.93
N LEU A 30 -7.58 -5.11 0.89
CA LEU A 30 -7.79 -3.67 1.01
C LEU A 30 -8.91 -3.33 2.00
N CYS A 31 -10.04 -4.06 1.98
CA CYS A 31 -11.10 -3.86 2.99
C CYS A 31 -10.60 -4.13 4.41
N TYR A 32 -9.89 -5.24 4.62
CA TYR A 32 -9.31 -5.56 5.92
C TYR A 32 -8.38 -4.45 6.43
N LEU A 33 -7.48 -3.95 5.57
CA LEU A 33 -6.57 -2.85 5.94
C LEU A 33 -7.30 -1.52 6.14
N ASN A 34 -8.35 -1.26 5.36
CA ASN A 34 -9.18 -0.07 5.50
C ASN A 34 -9.89 -0.03 6.87
N GLU A 35 -10.48 -1.16 7.28
CA GLU A 35 -11.16 -1.29 8.58
C GLU A 35 -10.15 -1.25 9.73
N LYS A 36 -9.06 -2.03 9.63
CA LYS A 36 -8.04 -2.13 10.68
C LYS A 36 -7.44 -0.78 11.03
N ASN A 37 -7.16 0.05 10.02
CA ASN A 37 -6.54 1.35 10.20
C ASN A 37 -7.55 2.52 10.20
N LYS A 38 -8.86 2.22 10.12
CA LYS A 38 -9.94 3.22 10.09
C LYS A 38 -9.74 4.30 9.01
N ASN A 39 -9.34 3.87 7.81
CA ASN A 39 -9.05 4.76 6.68
C ASN A 39 -10.31 5.42 6.07
N GLY A 40 -11.50 4.85 6.29
CA GLY A 40 -12.78 5.48 5.96
C GLY A 40 -13.23 5.36 4.50
N TYR A 41 -12.57 4.55 3.66
CA TYR A 41 -13.09 4.30 2.30
C TYR A 41 -14.33 3.42 2.34
N ASP A 42 -15.29 3.76 1.48
CA ASP A 42 -16.47 2.95 1.22
C ASP A 42 -16.13 1.70 0.41
N HIS A 43 -17.04 0.73 0.47
CA HIS A 43 -16.91 -0.53 -0.25
C HIS A 43 -16.77 -0.35 -1.76
N GLU A 44 -17.51 0.59 -2.36
CA GLU A 44 -17.56 0.79 -3.81
C GLU A 44 -16.23 1.35 -4.33
N SER A 45 -15.63 2.30 -3.61
CA SER A 45 -14.30 2.84 -3.91
C SER A 45 -13.24 1.74 -3.93
N ILE A 46 -13.24 0.85 -2.94
CA ILE A 46 -12.28 -0.27 -2.89
C ILE A 46 -12.58 -1.28 -4.01
N TYR A 47 -13.85 -1.58 -4.25
CA TYR A 47 -14.29 -2.52 -5.29
C TYR A 47 -13.88 -2.05 -6.70
N LYS A 48 -14.06 -0.76 -7.01
CA LYS A 48 -13.63 -0.13 -8.27
C LYS A 48 -12.13 -0.29 -8.50
N VAL A 49 -11.31 -0.01 -7.49
CA VAL A 49 -9.85 -0.11 -7.62
C VAL A 49 -9.36 -1.54 -7.72
N ALA A 50 -9.98 -2.48 -6.99
CA ALA A 50 -9.62 -3.88 -7.03
C ALA A 50 -9.89 -4.54 -8.40
N ASN A 51 -10.96 -4.13 -9.08
CA ASN A 51 -11.36 -4.64 -10.41
C ASN A 51 -10.84 -3.81 -11.59
N SER A 52 -9.94 -2.86 -11.33
CA SER A 52 -9.36 -2.01 -12.36
C SER A 52 -8.63 -2.85 -13.43
N ARG A 53 -8.78 -2.47 -14.70
CA ARG A 53 -8.04 -3.05 -15.84
C ARG A 53 -6.63 -2.47 -16.00
N LEU A 54 -6.24 -1.55 -15.12
CA LEU A 54 -4.93 -0.93 -15.15
C LEU A 54 -3.85 -1.94 -14.74
N GLY A 55 -2.64 -1.80 -15.30
CA GLY A 55 -1.49 -2.56 -14.83
C GLY A 55 -1.13 -2.22 -13.38
N TRP A 56 -0.49 -3.16 -12.69
CA TRP A 56 -0.20 -3.05 -11.24
C TRP A 56 0.53 -1.76 -10.86
N TYR A 57 1.44 -1.28 -11.71
CA TYR A 57 2.14 -0.02 -11.49
C TYR A 57 1.16 1.15 -11.34
N ARG A 58 0.21 1.29 -12.28
CA ARG A 58 -0.77 2.38 -12.26
C ARG A 58 -1.83 2.17 -11.17
N GLN A 59 -2.28 0.93 -10.97
CA GLN A 59 -3.24 0.57 -9.92
C GLN A 59 -2.71 0.90 -8.52
N SER A 60 -1.43 0.62 -8.24
CA SER A 60 -0.77 0.92 -6.96
C SER A 60 -0.54 2.42 -6.69
N GLY A 61 -0.72 3.26 -7.72
CA GLY A 61 -0.69 4.72 -7.59
C GLY A 61 -2.06 5.37 -7.42
N MET A 62 -3.16 4.61 -7.54
CA MET A 62 -4.50 5.15 -7.35
C MET A 62 -4.71 5.58 -5.90
N ASN A 63 -5.55 6.61 -5.70
CA ASN A 63 -5.76 7.25 -4.39
C ASN A 63 -6.04 6.24 -3.26
N VAL A 64 -7.01 5.34 -3.47
CA VAL A 64 -7.41 4.32 -2.49
C VAL A 64 -6.23 3.42 -2.08
N VAL A 65 -5.43 2.93 -3.03
CA VAL A 65 -4.30 2.05 -2.72
C VAL A 65 -3.15 2.82 -2.08
N ASN A 66 -2.87 4.03 -2.57
CA ASN A 66 -1.82 4.88 -2.00
C ASN A 66 -2.12 5.26 -0.54
N PHE A 67 -3.38 5.54 -0.23
CA PHE A 67 -3.82 5.90 1.12
C PHE A 67 -3.94 4.69 2.03
N ILE A 68 -4.55 3.58 1.58
CA ILE A 68 -4.67 2.37 2.42
C ILE A 68 -3.31 1.73 2.70
N ILE A 69 -2.41 1.73 1.71
CA ILE A 69 -1.03 1.25 1.84
C ILE A 69 -0.10 2.47 1.97
N SER A 70 -0.35 3.24 3.02
CA SER A 70 0.36 4.48 3.36
C SER A 70 1.81 4.23 3.79
N PRO A 71 2.67 5.26 3.75
CA PRO A 71 3.99 5.21 4.37
C PRO A 71 3.95 4.70 5.82
N ASP A 72 3.03 5.22 6.63
CA ASP A 72 2.92 4.86 8.05
C ASP A 72 2.61 3.36 8.22
N LEU A 73 1.74 2.82 7.38
CA LEU A 73 1.44 1.39 7.37
C LEU A 73 2.64 0.55 6.98
N LEU A 74 3.43 1.00 5.99
CA LEU A 74 4.61 0.28 5.53
C LEU A 74 5.76 0.34 6.54
N GLU A 75 5.87 1.44 7.29
CA GLU A 75 6.90 1.67 8.30
C GLU A 75 6.59 0.94 9.62
N ASN A 76 5.33 0.56 9.86
CA ASN A 76 4.93 -0.20 11.04
C ASN A 76 5.61 -1.58 11.11
N LYS A 77 6.21 -1.89 12.26
CA LYS A 77 6.76 -3.21 12.55
C LYS A 77 5.63 -4.25 12.60
N ILE A 78 5.81 -5.35 11.89
CA ILE A 78 4.92 -6.50 11.95
C ILE A 78 5.61 -7.58 12.76
N LYS A 79 5.19 -7.76 14.01
CA LYS A 79 5.75 -8.76 14.95
C LYS A 79 7.29 -8.67 15.00
N ASP A 80 7.98 -9.73 14.57
CA ASP A 80 9.44 -9.84 14.56
C ASP A 80 10.09 -9.30 13.27
N GLY A 81 9.29 -8.93 12.27
CA GLY A 81 9.74 -8.35 11.01
C GLY A 81 9.94 -6.83 11.12
N ALA A 82 11.05 -6.34 10.56
CA ALA A 82 11.24 -4.91 10.38
C ALA A 82 10.19 -4.35 9.40
N GLY A 83 9.51 -3.28 9.79
CA GLY A 83 8.78 -2.44 8.84
C GLY A 83 9.77 -1.82 7.84
N LEU A 84 9.25 -1.24 6.76
CA LEU A 84 10.07 -0.54 5.78
C LEU A 84 10.84 0.58 6.49
N LEU A 85 12.15 0.41 6.69
CA LEU A 85 12.94 1.40 7.39
C LEU A 85 13.10 2.63 6.50
N ASN A 86 12.82 3.82 7.02
CA ASN A 86 13.14 5.06 6.33
C ASN A 86 14.66 5.29 6.35
N PRO A 87 15.38 5.23 5.20
CA PRO A 87 16.84 5.34 5.18
C PRO A 87 17.34 6.69 5.73
N LEU A 88 16.56 7.76 5.54
CA LEU A 88 16.92 9.09 6.06
C LEU A 88 17.07 9.09 7.58
N ASN A 89 16.20 8.35 8.29
CA ASN A 89 16.26 8.25 9.74
C ASN A 89 17.54 7.54 10.22
N TYR A 90 18.17 6.73 9.36
CA TYR A 90 19.40 6.02 9.67
C TYR A 90 20.64 6.88 9.41
N TYR A 91 20.63 7.68 8.35
CA TYR A 91 21.80 8.45 7.90
C TYR A 91 21.86 9.90 8.41
N LEU A 92 20.75 10.51 8.81
CA LEU A 92 20.68 11.91 9.27
C LEU A 92 20.64 12.05 10.80
N ARG A 93 21.24 11.10 11.53
CA ARG A 93 21.41 11.19 12.97
C ARG A 93 22.51 12.18 13.36
#